data_AF-A0A835LFB4-F1
#
_entry.id   AF-A0A835LFB4-F1
#
_cell.length_a   1.000
_cell.length_b   1.000
_cell.length_c   1.000
_cell.angle_alpha   90.00
_cell.angle_beta   90.00
_cell.angle_gamma   90.00
#
_symmetry.space_group_name_H-M   'P 1'
#
loop_
_entity.id
_entity.type
_entity.pdbx_description
1 polymer ?
#
loop_
_entity_poly.entity_id
_entity_poly.type
_entity_poly.pdbx_seq_one_letter_code
_entity_poly.pdbx_strand_id
1 'polypeptide(L)'
;RKEILRKCRRRGRSYCKACPDGKDPNHWAAFVRNESTAEVRARNAKNAENAKRNIYRHTNGRGTYAHKLDKMDKEDPSRKHGRVDSWKKGHERRDGTILASAQTHYEQVDASSKRRKEASAGSEGSVMEVDFDNDELSEVFGPDKGSRTRGISSNKSKKQLQRHVYCQGIIAASKLFIHSS
;
A
#
# COMPACT_ATOMS: atom_id res chain seq x y z
N ARG A 1 1.11 -11.25 21.67
CA ARG A 1 -0.20 -11.17 20.95
C ARG A 1 -0.29 -12.12 19.75
N LYS A 2 0.53 -11.94 18.69
CA LYS A 2 0.45 -12.80 17.47
C LYS A 2 0.72 -14.29 17.74
N GLU A 3 1.66 -14.60 18.61
CA GLU A 3 2.01 -15.99 18.92
C GLU A 3 0.93 -16.72 19.73
N ILE A 4 0.35 -16.05 20.73
CA ILE A 4 -0.79 -16.56 21.53
C ILE A 4 -2.00 -16.81 20.62
N LEU A 5 -2.32 -15.86 19.73
CA LEU A 5 -3.36 -16.01 18.72
C LEU A 5 -3.08 -17.18 17.76
N ARG A 6 -1.81 -17.38 17.35
CA ARG A 6 -1.42 -18.49 16.48
C ARG A 6 -1.54 -19.85 17.19
N LYS A 7 -1.19 -19.93 18.48
CA LYS A 7 -1.30 -21.14 19.31
C LYS A 7 -2.76 -21.51 19.59
N CYS A 8 -3.63 -20.55 19.94
CA CYS A 8 -5.05 -20.86 20.19
C CYS A 8 -5.83 -21.10 18.87
N ARG A 9 -5.43 -20.49 17.73
CA ARG A 9 -6.02 -20.76 16.39
C ARG A 9 -5.64 -22.12 15.79
N ARG A 10 -4.42 -22.64 16.03
CA ARG A 10 -4.00 -23.97 15.54
C ARG A 10 -4.68 -25.15 16.24
N ARG A 11 -5.25 -24.94 17.43
CA ARG A 11 -5.83 -26.00 18.25
C ARG A 11 -7.35 -26.13 18.14
N GLY A 12 -8.02 -25.35 17.30
CA GLY A 12 -9.48 -25.37 17.16
C GLY A 12 -10.26 -25.07 18.45
N ARG A 13 -9.57 -24.62 19.51
CA ARG A 13 -10.14 -24.44 20.84
C ARG A 13 -10.53 -22.98 21.05
N SER A 14 -11.75 -22.82 21.57
CA SER A 14 -12.25 -21.62 22.26
C SER A 14 -11.11 -20.92 23.00
N TYR A 15 -11.07 -19.59 22.91
CA TYR A 15 -10.05 -18.72 23.52
C TYR A 15 -9.73 -19.24 24.92
N CYS A 16 -8.53 -19.79 25.02
CA CYS A 16 -7.90 -20.41 26.16
C CYS A 16 -8.22 -19.60 27.45
N LYS A 17 -9.10 -20.12 28.33
CA LYS A 17 -9.50 -19.45 29.60
C LYS A 17 -8.31 -19.16 30.51
N ALA A 18 -7.25 -19.97 30.41
CA ALA A 18 -6.01 -19.76 31.16
C ALA A 18 -5.24 -18.54 30.64
N CYS A 19 -4.88 -17.63 31.55
CA CYS A 19 -4.02 -16.48 31.24
C CYS A 19 -2.61 -16.96 30.88
N PRO A 20 -2.05 -16.53 29.74
CA PRO A 20 -0.65 -16.82 29.39
C PRO A 20 0.33 -16.19 30.39
N ASP A 21 1.43 -16.87 30.67
CA ASP A 21 2.49 -16.37 31.55
C ASP A 21 2.99 -14.97 31.14
N GLY A 22 3.21 -14.11 32.12
CA GLY A 22 3.66 -12.72 31.89
C GLY A 22 2.58 -11.81 31.27
N LYS A 23 1.30 -12.17 31.35
CA LYS A 23 0.18 -11.28 31.00
C LYS A 23 -0.66 -11.00 32.23
N ASP A 24 -1.11 -9.76 32.34
CA ASP A 24 -2.04 -9.34 33.37
C ASP A 24 -3.36 -10.13 33.22
N PRO A 25 -3.81 -10.83 34.29
CA PRO A 25 -5.03 -11.65 34.24
C PRO A 25 -6.29 -10.86 33.89
N ASN A 26 -6.40 -9.60 34.32
CA ASN A 26 -7.58 -8.77 34.07
C ASN A 26 -7.63 -8.34 32.60
N HIS A 27 -6.49 -7.93 32.02
CA HIS A 27 -6.37 -7.64 30.59
C HIS A 27 -6.65 -8.87 29.73
N TRP A 28 -6.22 -10.06 30.17
CA TRP A 28 -6.52 -11.30 29.47
C TRP A 28 -8.02 -11.63 29.51
N ALA A 29 -8.65 -11.54 30.68
CA ALA A 29 -10.08 -11.79 30.83
C ALA A 29 -10.93 -10.81 29.99
N ALA A 30 -10.56 -9.53 29.96
CA ALA A 30 -11.21 -8.53 29.12
C ALA A 30 -11.05 -8.85 27.62
N PHE A 31 -9.87 -9.27 27.20
CA PHE A 31 -9.60 -9.70 25.83
C PHE A 31 -10.45 -10.92 25.43
N VAL A 32 -10.48 -11.97 26.27
CA VAL A 32 -11.26 -13.18 26.02
C VAL A 32 -12.76 -12.85 25.93
N ARG A 33 -13.27 -12.01 26.83
CA ARG A 33 -14.66 -11.54 26.79
C ARG A 33 -14.97 -10.83 25.47
N ASN A 34 -14.11 -9.91 25.05
CA ASN A 34 -14.28 -9.17 23.80
C ASN A 34 -14.25 -10.08 22.56
N GLU A 35 -13.27 -10.98 22.45
CA GLU A 35 -13.17 -11.92 21.31
C GLU A 35 -14.31 -12.94 21.28
N SER A 36 -14.96 -13.20 22.43
CA SER A 36 -16.12 -14.09 22.52
C SER A 36 -17.42 -13.47 22.02
N THR A 37 -17.48 -12.13 21.87
CA THR A 37 -18.70 -11.44 21.41
C THR A 37 -19.05 -11.84 19.97
N ALA A 38 -20.35 -11.94 19.68
CA ALA A 38 -20.84 -12.33 18.36
C ALA A 38 -20.36 -11.37 17.26
N GLU A 39 -20.33 -10.06 17.54
CA GLU A 39 -19.85 -9.03 16.62
C GLU A 39 -18.38 -9.24 16.23
N VAL A 40 -17.50 -9.45 17.22
CA VAL A 40 -16.07 -9.66 16.95
C VAL A 40 -15.84 -10.96 16.20
N ARG A 41 -16.56 -12.04 16.53
CA ARG A 41 -16.48 -13.32 15.80
C ARG A 41 -16.92 -13.16 14.35
N ALA A 42 -18.04 -12.48 14.11
CA ALA A 42 -18.56 -12.23 12.76
C ALA A 42 -17.58 -11.39 11.93
N ARG A 43 -17.03 -10.32 12.53
CA ARG A 43 -15.98 -9.49 11.91
C ARG A 43 -14.73 -10.29 11.58
N ASN A 44 -14.27 -11.13 12.52
CA ASN A 44 -13.10 -11.97 12.32
C ASN A 44 -13.32 -13.01 11.22
N ALA A 45 -14.50 -13.62 11.13
CA ALA A 45 -14.88 -14.54 10.07
C ALA A 45 -14.88 -13.84 8.70
N LYS A 46 -15.53 -12.67 8.60
CA LYS A 46 -15.53 -11.85 7.38
C LYS A 46 -14.11 -11.45 6.96
N ASN A 47 -13.26 -11.07 7.91
CA ASN A 47 -11.86 -10.75 7.65
C ASN A 47 -11.06 -11.97 7.16
N ALA A 48 -11.33 -13.17 7.69
CA ALA A 48 -10.69 -14.40 7.25
C ALA A 48 -11.10 -14.76 5.81
N GLU A 49 -12.38 -14.64 5.46
CA GLU A 49 -12.85 -14.83 4.08
C GLU A 49 -12.26 -13.79 3.12
N ASN A 50 -12.24 -12.52 3.52
CA ASN A 50 -11.60 -11.46 2.74
C ASN A 50 -10.10 -11.72 2.55
N ALA A 51 -9.42 -12.28 3.56
CA ALA A 51 -8.00 -12.62 3.46
C ALA A 51 -7.73 -13.77 2.49
N LYS A 52 -8.67 -14.71 2.31
CA LYS A 52 -8.60 -15.76 1.28
C LYS A 52 -8.78 -15.18 -0.13
N ARG A 53 -9.68 -14.20 -0.27
CA ARG A 53 -9.94 -13.47 -1.53
C ARG A 53 -8.82 -12.49 -1.89
N ASN A 54 -7.94 -12.16 -0.95
CA ASN A 54 -6.84 -11.24 -1.20
C ASN A 54 -5.69 -11.96 -1.94
N ILE A 55 -5.84 -12.02 -3.26
CA ILE A 55 -4.87 -12.58 -4.21
C ILE A 55 -3.63 -11.67 -4.28
N TYR A 56 -3.79 -10.35 -4.10
CA TYR A 56 -2.74 -9.35 -4.26
C TYR A 56 -2.07 -9.00 -2.93
N ARG A 57 -1.17 -9.88 -2.47
CA ARG A 57 -0.36 -9.60 -1.28
C ARG A 57 0.77 -8.63 -1.63
N HIS A 58 0.92 -7.59 -0.83
CA HIS A 58 2.10 -6.72 -0.84
C HIS A 58 3.07 -7.11 0.29
N THR A 59 4.35 -6.77 0.14
CA THR A 59 5.43 -7.04 1.13
C THR A 59 5.61 -5.92 2.16
N ASN A 60 4.86 -4.82 2.06
CA ASN A 60 5.07 -3.62 2.89
C ASN A 60 4.86 -3.81 4.40
N GLY A 61 4.31 -4.94 4.85
CA GLY A 61 4.05 -5.19 6.27
C GLY A 61 3.10 -4.13 6.86
N ARG A 62 3.60 -3.33 7.81
CA ARG A 62 2.87 -2.19 8.40
C ARG A 62 3.13 -0.86 7.70
N GLY A 63 4.13 -0.80 6.81
CA GLY A 63 4.47 0.40 6.07
C GLY A 63 3.43 0.72 5.01
N THR A 64 3.15 2.00 4.82
CA THR A 64 2.35 2.50 3.69
C THR A 64 3.22 2.63 2.44
N TYR A 65 2.57 2.69 1.28
CA TYR A 65 3.25 3.01 0.01
C TYR A 65 3.90 4.40 0.05
N ALA A 66 3.25 5.40 0.65
CA ALA A 66 3.82 6.73 0.88
C ALA A 66 5.14 6.69 1.68
N HIS A 67 5.22 5.85 2.72
CA HIS A 67 6.47 5.67 3.47
C HIS A 67 7.55 4.98 2.63
N LYS A 68 7.17 4.08 1.72
CA LYS A 68 8.13 3.48 0.77
C LYS A 68 8.66 4.51 -0.24
N LEU A 69 7.79 5.37 -0.78
CA LEU A 69 8.22 6.46 -1.67
C LEU A 69 9.24 7.36 -0.98
N ASP A 70 8.93 7.86 0.21
CA ASP A 70 9.84 8.71 0.99
C ASP A 70 11.20 8.02 1.24
N LYS A 71 11.20 6.71 1.48
CA LYS A 71 12.45 5.94 1.63
C LYS A 71 13.23 5.83 0.32
N MET A 72 12.54 5.62 -0.80
CA MET A 72 13.17 5.54 -2.12
C MET A 72 13.75 6.89 -2.55
N ASP A 73 13.03 7.99 -2.32
CA ASP A 73 13.52 9.34 -2.60
C ASP A 73 14.72 9.73 -1.73
N LYS A 74 14.83 9.18 -0.51
CA LYS A 74 16.01 9.35 0.35
C LYS A 74 17.20 8.49 -0.08
N GLU A 75 16.95 7.30 -0.62
CA GLU A 75 17.98 6.36 -1.07
C GLU A 75 18.57 6.79 -2.42
N ASP A 76 17.74 7.32 -3.32
CA ASP A 76 18.16 7.87 -4.60
C ASP A 76 17.47 9.22 -4.86
N PRO A 77 18.03 10.33 -4.31
CA PRO A 77 17.48 11.67 -4.52
C PRO A 77 17.56 12.16 -5.97
N SER A 78 18.38 11.51 -6.80
CA SER A 78 18.59 11.89 -8.20
C SER A 78 17.45 11.42 -9.11
N ARG A 79 16.75 10.37 -8.68
CA ARG A 79 15.60 9.80 -9.38
C ARG A 79 14.29 10.18 -8.70
N LYS A 80 13.37 10.75 -9.48
CA LYS A 80 12.00 10.97 -9.02
C LYS A 80 11.22 9.66 -9.03
N HIS A 81 10.75 9.20 -7.88
CA HIS A 81 9.93 7.98 -7.79
C HIS A 81 8.43 8.31 -7.89
N GLY A 82 7.73 7.51 -8.69
CA GLY A 82 6.29 7.63 -8.90
C GLY A 82 5.48 6.54 -8.20
N ARG A 83 4.15 6.62 -8.30
CA ARG A 83 3.25 5.61 -7.71
C ARG A 83 3.48 4.20 -8.26
N VAL A 84 3.92 4.11 -9.52
CA VAL A 84 4.27 2.85 -10.19
C VAL A 84 5.49 2.22 -9.52
N ASP A 85 6.56 3.00 -9.29
CA ASP A 85 7.77 2.53 -8.60
C ASP A 85 7.44 2.02 -7.19
N SER A 86 6.60 2.76 -6.47
CA SER A 86 6.12 2.36 -5.14
C SER A 86 5.29 1.08 -5.16
N TRP A 87 4.41 0.92 -6.16
CA TRP A 87 3.65 -0.30 -6.35
C TRP A 87 4.58 -1.49 -6.62
N LYS A 88 5.53 -1.36 -7.55
CA LYS A 88 6.54 -2.38 -7.87
C LYS A 88 7.35 -2.75 -6.63
N LYS A 89 7.90 -1.75 -5.95
CA LYS A 89 8.67 -1.97 -4.71
C LYS A 89 7.85 -2.62 -3.62
N GLY A 90 6.54 -2.37 -3.61
CA GLY A 90 5.63 -2.99 -2.66
C GLY A 90 5.33 -4.46 -2.89
N HIS A 91 5.72 -5.01 -4.03
CA HIS A 91 5.56 -6.42 -4.38
C HIS A 91 6.89 -7.17 -4.50
N GLU A 92 8.00 -6.44 -4.38
CA GLU A 92 9.35 -6.98 -4.19
C GLU A 92 9.60 -7.38 -2.73
N ARG A 93 10.26 -8.52 -2.54
CA ARG A 93 10.84 -8.93 -1.27
C ARG A 93 12.17 -8.21 -1.03
N ARG A 94 12.75 -8.43 0.17
CA ARG A 94 14.03 -7.81 0.55
C ARG A 94 15.20 -8.29 -0.32
N ASP A 95 15.13 -9.52 -0.81
CA ASP A 95 16.09 -10.13 -1.73
C ASP A 95 15.88 -9.71 -3.20
N GLY A 96 14.92 -8.82 -3.48
CA GLY A 96 14.57 -8.38 -4.83
C GLY A 96 13.63 -9.34 -5.57
N THR A 97 13.31 -10.51 -5.01
CA THR A 97 12.37 -11.44 -5.67
C THR A 97 10.95 -10.90 -5.64
N ILE A 98 10.22 -11.07 -6.75
CA ILE A 98 8.83 -10.65 -6.87
C ILE A 98 7.93 -11.73 -6.24
N LEU A 99 6.88 -11.31 -5.54
CA LEU A 99 5.87 -12.27 -5.07
C LEU A 99 5.22 -12.99 -6.26
N ALA A 100 5.16 -14.32 -6.21
CA ALA A 100 4.52 -15.14 -7.25
C ALA A 100 3.09 -14.69 -7.58
N SER A 101 2.33 -14.25 -6.56
CA SER A 101 0.96 -13.74 -6.73
C SER A 101 0.87 -12.41 -7.48
N ALA A 102 1.98 -11.69 -7.61
CA ALA A 102 2.06 -10.38 -8.26
C ALA A 102 2.88 -10.41 -9.56
N GLN A 103 3.53 -11.54 -9.88
CA GLN A 103 4.52 -11.63 -10.95
C GLN A 103 3.94 -11.24 -12.32
N THR A 104 2.82 -11.83 -12.72
CA THR A 104 2.14 -11.51 -13.99
C THR A 104 1.83 -10.03 -14.13
N HIS A 105 1.28 -9.41 -13.09
CA HIS A 105 0.96 -7.98 -13.15
C HIS A 105 2.19 -7.08 -13.03
N TYR A 106 3.22 -7.52 -12.30
CA TYR A 106 4.49 -6.80 -12.24
C TYR A 106 5.10 -6.70 -13.64
N GLU A 107 5.12 -7.81 -14.38
CA GLU A 107 5.61 -7.86 -15.75
C GLU A 107 4.75 -7.00 -16.69
N GLN A 108 3.42 -7.03 -16.55
CA GLN A 108 2.51 -6.18 -17.33
C GLN A 108 2.74 -4.68 -17.07
N VAL A 109 2.91 -4.29 -15.81
CA VAL A 109 3.19 -2.90 -15.42
C VAL A 109 4.55 -2.47 -15.95
N ASP A 110 5.58 -3.32 -15.82
CA ASP A 110 6.91 -3.05 -16.36
C ASP A 110 6.91 -2.88 -17.89
N ALA A 111 6.18 -3.74 -18.59
CA ALA A 111 6.01 -3.65 -20.04
C ALA A 111 5.28 -2.36 -20.45
N SER A 112 4.21 -1.97 -19.74
CA SER A 112 3.51 -0.70 -19.98
C SER A 112 4.43 0.51 -19.76
N SER A 113 5.22 0.51 -18.68
CA SER A 113 6.17 1.60 -18.40
C SER A 113 7.24 1.72 -19.48
N LYS A 114 7.77 0.60 -19.97
CA LYS A 114 8.74 0.59 -21.08
C LYS A 114 8.14 1.15 -22.37
N ARG A 115 6.95 0.68 -22.78
CA ARG A 115 6.25 1.20 -23.96
C ARG A 115 6.01 2.70 -23.89
N ARG A 116 5.58 3.21 -22.74
CA ARG A 116 5.34 4.66 -22.53
C ARG A 116 6.63 5.46 -22.55
N LYS A 117 7.71 4.92 -21.98
CA LYS A 117 9.03 5.56 -22.03
C LYS A 117 9.59 5.62 -23.46
N GLU A 118 9.43 4.56 -24.24
CA GLU A 118 9.79 4.52 -25.65
C GLU A 118 8.97 5.52 -26.49
N ALA A 119 7.66 5.60 -26.25
CA ALA A 119 6.78 6.56 -26.94
C ALA A 119 7.05 8.03 -26.56
N SER A 120 7.55 8.28 -25.35
CA SER A 120 7.87 9.63 -24.86
C SER A 120 9.32 10.05 -25.06
N ALA A 121 10.20 9.16 -25.53
CA ALA A 121 11.62 9.47 -25.77
C ALA A 121 11.87 10.58 -26.81
N GLY A 122 10.82 11.07 -27.49
CA GLY A 122 10.86 12.25 -28.37
C GLY A 122 10.24 13.53 -27.80
N SER A 123 9.81 13.55 -26.54
CA SER A 123 9.15 14.70 -25.90
C SER A 123 9.93 15.13 -24.65
N GLU A 124 10.79 16.13 -24.80
CA GLU A 124 11.47 16.80 -23.69
C GLU A 124 10.47 17.64 -22.90
N GLY A 125 10.42 17.44 -21.58
CA GLY A 125 9.89 18.43 -20.66
C GLY A 125 8.37 18.53 -20.59
N SER A 126 7.73 17.58 -19.95
CA SER A 126 6.42 17.80 -19.33
C SER A 126 6.48 17.37 -17.88
N VAL A 127 6.28 18.33 -16.98
CA VAL A 127 6.05 18.09 -15.56
C VAL A 127 5.02 16.98 -15.45
N MET A 128 5.39 15.83 -14.89
CA MET A 128 4.51 14.67 -14.68
C MET A 128 3.27 15.10 -13.89
N GLU A 129 2.24 15.57 -14.59
CA GLU A 129 0.89 15.60 -14.08
C GLU A 129 0.49 14.13 -13.94
N VAL A 130 0.29 13.70 -12.69
CA VAL A 130 -0.05 12.31 -12.41
C VAL A 130 -1.49 12.08 -12.88
N ASP A 131 -1.64 11.63 -14.13
CA ASP A 131 -2.91 11.17 -14.65
C ASP A 131 -3.21 9.77 -14.10
N PHE A 132 -3.90 9.74 -12.97
CA PHE A 132 -4.31 8.51 -12.31
C PHE A 132 -5.26 7.63 -13.15
N ASP A 133 -5.91 8.18 -14.18
CA ASP A 133 -6.81 7.43 -15.06
C ASP A 133 -6.08 6.82 -16.25
N ASN A 134 -4.95 7.39 -16.65
CA ASN A 134 -4.20 6.97 -17.82
C ASN A 134 -2.72 6.75 -17.51
N ASP A 135 -2.42 5.85 -16.59
CA ASP A 135 -1.07 5.40 -16.29
C ASP A 135 -0.95 3.88 -16.39
N GLU A 136 0.24 3.35 -16.09
CA GLU A 136 0.53 1.91 -16.20
C GLU A 136 -0.32 1.07 -15.24
N LEU A 137 -0.64 1.61 -14.07
CA LEU A 137 -1.48 0.90 -13.12
C LEU A 137 -2.93 0.87 -13.57
N SER A 138 -3.45 1.95 -14.16
CA SER A 138 -4.80 1.98 -14.69
C SER A 138 -4.95 1.14 -15.96
N GLU A 139 -3.92 1.05 -16.79
CA GLU A 139 -3.88 0.18 -17.96
C GLU A 139 -3.94 -1.31 -17.55
N VAL A 140 -3.17 -1.71 -16.54
CA VAL A 140 -3.09 -3.12 -16.11
C VAL A 140 -4.27 -3.54 -15.23
N PHE A 141 -4.73 -2.66 -14.34
CA PHE A 141 -5.74 -3.01 -13.33
C PHE A 141 -7.12 -2.39 -13.60
N GLY A 142 -7.26 -1.60 -14.65
CA GLY A 142 -8.40 -0.72 -14.86
C GLY A 142 -8.37 0.50 -13.93
N PRO A 143 -9.38 1.39 -14.04
CA PRO A 143 -9.47 2.59 -13.23
C PRO A 143 -9.51 2.27 -11.73
N ASP A 144 -8.91 3.15 -10.92
CA ASP A 144 -8.92 3.02 -9.46
C ASP A 144 -10.36 3.02 -8.93
N LYS A 145 -10.74 1.97 -8.19
CA LYS A 145 -12.10 1.82 -7.65
C LYS A 145 -12.20 2.37 -6.23
N GLY A 146 -13.11 3.31 -6.00
CA GLY A 146 -13.45 3.85 -4.68
C GLY A 146 -12.46 4.90 -4.16
N SER A 147 -12.32 4.99 -2.83
CA SER A 147 -11.48 6.01 -2.16
C SER A 147 -9.99 5.64 -2.05
N ARG A 148 -9.54 4.59 -2.75
CA ARG A 148 -8.17 4.03 -2.60
C ARG A 148 -7.42 4.09 -3.92
N THR A 149 -6.34 4.84 -3.94
CA THR A 149 -5.41 4.93 -5.08
C THR A 149 -4.28 3.91 -4.93
N ARG A 150 -4.12 3.02 -5.91
CA ARG A 150 -3.04 2.03 -5.91
C ARG A 150 -1.67 2.71 -5.91
N GLY A 151 -0.70 2.11 -5.21
CA GLY A 151 0.68 2.61 -5.18
C GLY A 151 0.93 3.87 -4.34
N ILE A 152 -0.07 4.41 -3.62
CA ILE A 152 0.11 5.62 -2.80
C ILE A 152 -0.31 5.42 -1.34
N SER A 153 -1.59 5.17 -1.06
CA SER A 153 -2.05 4.87 0.30
C SER A 153 -3.46 4.30 0.33
N SER A 154 -3.80 3.58 1.40
CA SER A 154 -5.14 3.04 1.61
C SER A 154 -6.20 4.08 1.98
N ASN A 155 -5.81 5.33 2.25
CA ASN A 155 -6.65 6.36 2.89
C ASN A 155 -6.69 7.70 2.13
N LYS A 156 -6.06 7.80 0.96
CA LYS A 156 -6.10 9.01 0.12
C LYS A 156 -6.89 8.70 -1.15
N SER A 157 -7.96 9.46 -1.37
CA SER A 157 -8.70 9.42 -2.62
C SER A 157 -7.97 10.20 -3.71
N LYS A 158 -8.26 9.88 -4.98
CA LYS A 158 -7.75 10.60 -6.14
C LYS A 158 -7.94 12.12 -6.02
N LYS A 159 -9.13 12.58 -5.59
CA LYS A 159 -9.42 14.00 -5.36
C LYS A 159 -8.49 14.65 -4.33
N GLN A 160 -8.14 13.93 -3.26
CA GLN A 160 -7.22 14.44 -2.24
C GLN A 160 -5.78 14.53 -2.77
N LEU A 161 -5.38 13.61 -3.64
CA LEU A 161 -4.04 13.60 -4.25
C LEU A 161 -3.89 14.68 -5.31
N GLN A 162 -4.88 14.84 -6.19
CA GLN A 162 -4.90 15.91 -7.19
C GLN A 162 -4.82 17.29 -6.53
N ARG A 163 -5.59 17.52 -5.44
CA ARG A 163 -5.47 18.76 -4.64
C ARG A 163 -4.07 18.94 -4.05
N HIS A 164 -3.45 17.88 -3.55
CA HIS A 164 -2.10 17.96 -2.98
C HIS A 164 -1.05 18.32 -4.03
N VAL A 165 -1.10 17.69 -5.21
CA VAL A 165 -0.21 17.97 -6.35
C VAL A 165 -0.41 19.41 -6.82
N TYR A 166 -1.66 19.86 -6.96
CA TYR A 166 -2.00 21.23 -7.32
C TYR A 166 -1.47 22.25 -6.30
N CYS A 167 -1.65 22.01 -5.00
CA CYS A 167 -1.10 22.88 -3.96
C CYS A 167 0.43 22.88 -3.94
N GLN A 168 1.10 21.75 -4.17
CA GLN A 168 2.56 21.70 -4.28
C GLN A 168 3.07 22.46 -5.51
N GLY A 169 2.37 22.36 -6.65
CA GLY A 169 2.69 23.11 -7.87
C GLY A 169 2.59 24.62 -7.64
N ILE A 170 1.54 25.09 -6.96
CA ILE A 170 1.40 26.49 -6.57
C ILE A 170 2.55 26.93 -5.65
N ILE A 171 2.88 26.14 -4.63
CA ILE A 171 3.98 26.48 -3.70
C ILE A 171 5.33 26.53 -4.42
N ALA A 172 5.59 25.62 -5.36
CA ALA A 172 6.81 25.62 -6.16
C ALA A 172 6.89 26.85 -7.09
N ALA A 173 5.78 27.20 -7.76
CA ALA A 173 5.70 28.40 -8.60
C ALA A 173 5.89 29.69 -7.77
N SER A 174 5.29 29.77 -6.59
CA SER A 174 5.49 30.92 -5.68
C SER A 174 6.94 31.03 -5.20
N LYS A 175 7.63 29.92 -4.93
CA LYS A 175 9.06 29.95 -4.55
C LYS A 175 9.96 30.42 -5.70
N LEU A 176 9.68 30.01 -6.93
CA LEU A 176 10.41 30.48 -8.11
C LEU A 176 10.19 31.99 -8.34
N PHE A 177 8.97 32.48 -8.12
CA PHE A 177 8.66 33.91 -8.22
C PHE A 177 9.40 34.76 -7.18
N ILE A 178 9.51 34.27 -5.93
CA ILE A 178 10.21 34.99 -4.84
C ILE A 178 11.74 35.04 -5.03
N HIS A 179 12.35 34.05 -5.69
CA HIS A 179 13.80 34.04 -5.94
C HIS A 179 14.20 34.73 -7.26
N SER A 180 13.23 35.22 -8.03
CA SER A 180 13.46 35.93 -9.31
C SER A 180 13.18 37.44 -9.20
N SER A 181 12.93 37.96 -7.99
CA SER A 181 12.70 39.39 -7.70
C SER A 181 13.79 39.95 -6.79
#